data_AF-A0A524CA16-F1
#
_entry.id   AF-A0A524CA16-F1
#
_cell.length_a   1.000
_cell.length_b   1.000
_cell.length_c   1.000
_cell.angle_alpha   90.00
_cell.angle_beta   90.00
_cell.angle_gamma   90.00
#
_symmetry.space_group_name_H-M   'P 1'
#
loop_
_entity.id
_entity.type
_entity.pdbx_description
1 polymer ?
#
loop_
_entity_poly.entity_id
_entity_poly.type
_entity_poly.pdbx_seq_one_letter_code
_entity_poly.pdbx_strand_id
1 'polypeptide(L)'
;MSNNTNPNASSDQVEYKDNVPLKAKFGYGFANAANAIMSLIGLGTIDVFYIKVYGANPSLLAWSWIFFIAWNMINDPLIGIIQDRTKTRWGRRIPYLRFGALPYTLSFILIWFPFMQSALI
;
A
#
# COMPACT_ATOMS: atom_id res chain seq x y z
N MET A 1 13.10 58.52 12.74
CA MET A 1 12.42 58.26 11.45
C MET A 1 12.48 56.76 11.17
N SER A 2 11.28 56.15 11.12
CA SER A 2 10.90 54.82 10.63
C SER A 2 11.73 53.57 10.98
N ASN A 3 11.23 52.82 11.96
CA ASN A 3 11.43 51.38 12.09
C ASN A 3 10.99 50.66 10.80
N ASN A 4 11.88 49.89 10.19
CA ASN A 4 11.48 48.85 9.24
C ASN A 4 11.67 47.48 9.89
N THR A 5 10.79 47.16 10.84
CA THR A 5 10.52 45.79 11.28
C THR A 5 9.49 45.21 10.33
N ASN A 6 9.91 44.69 9.18
CA ASN A 6 9.05 43.85 8.37
C ASN A 6 8.89 42.49 9.08
N PRO A 7 7.70 42.16 9.65
CA PRO A 7 7.51 40.93 10.41
C PRO A 7 7.31 39.69 9.51
N ASN A 8 7.37 39.85 8.18
CA ASN A 8 7.09 38.79 7.21
C ASN A 8 8.36 38.22 6.52
N ALA A 9 9.56 38.50 7.03
CA ALA A 9 10.81 38.02 6.44
C ALA A 9 11.16 36.55 6.80
N SER A 10 10.22 35.78 7.39
CA SER A 10 10.49 34.47 7.98
C SER A 10 9.77 33.29 7.32
N SER A 11 9.19 33.46 6.14
CA SER A 11 8.66 32.32 5.37
C SER A 11 8.76 32.55 3.87
N ASP A 12 9.99 32.68 3.38
CA ASP A 12 10.29 32.26 2.02
C ASP A 12 9.98 30.76 1.94
N GLN A 13 8.71 30.44 1.65
CA GLN A 13 8.29 29.13 1.20
C GLN A 13 9.09 28.87 -0.07
N VAL A 14 10.24 28.20 0.07
CA VAL A 14 11.01 27.73 -1.07
C VAL A 14 10.09 26.77 -1.80
N GLU A 15 9.37 27.29 -2.80
CA GLU A 15 8.50 26.52 -3.67
C GLU A 15 9.42 25.58 -4.44
N TYR A 16 9.62 24.38 -3.89
CA TYR A 16 10.39 23.34 -4.53
C TYR A 16 9.62 22.95 -5.78
N LYS A 17 10.04 23.51 -6.92
CA LYS A 17 9.42 23.26 -8.23
C LYS A 17 9.77 21.83 -8.64
N ASP A 18 9.01 20.90 -8.08
CA ASP A 18 9.22 19.48 -8.20
C ASP A 18 8.69 19.01 -9.55
N ASN A 19 9.51 19.19 -10.59
CA ASN A 19 9.16 18.86 -11.96
C ASN A 19 9.23 17.34 -12.15
N VAL A 20 8.18 16.62 -11.74
CA VAL A 20 8.10 15.18 -11.92
C VAL A 20 7.99 14.86 -13.42
N PRO A 21 8.85 14.01 -14.00
CA PRO A 21 8.80 13.69 -15.41
C PRO A 21 7.46 13.05 -15.78
N LEU A 22 6.93 13.37 -16.96
CA LEU A 22 5.61 12.91 -17.41
C LEU A 22 5.46 11.38 -17.35
N LYS A 23 6.53 10.65 -17.70
CA LYS A 23 6.57 9.18 -17.59
C LYS A 23 6.37 8.69 -16.15
N ALA A 24 6.93 9.37 -15.16
CA ALA A 24 6.74 9.02 -13.75
C ALA A 24 5.32 9.35 -13.27
N LYS A 25 4.70 10.42 -13.77
CA LYS A 25 3.29 10.73 -13.49
C LYS A 25 2.36 9.64 -14.02
N PHE A 26 2.53 9.23 -15.26
CA PHE A 26 1.75 8.11 -15.83
C PHE A 26 2.04 6.78 -15.14
N GLY A 27 3.31 6.49 -14.83
CA GLY A 27 3.68 5.28 -14.11
C GLY A 27 3.07 5.21 -12.71
N TYR A 28 3.06 6.32 -11.98
CA TYR A 28 2.42 6.41 -10.67
C TYR A 28 0.89 6.28 -10.77
N GLY A 29 0.27 6.94 -11.76
CA GLY A 29 -1.18 6.82 -11.99
C GLY A 29 -1.59 5.38 -12.32
N PHE A 30 -0.83 4.70 -13.17
CA PHE A 30 -1.07 3.30 -13.51
C PHE A 30 -0.91 2.39 -12.29
N ALA A 31 0.15 2.57 -11.50
CA ALA A 31 0.35 1.81 -10.26
C ALA A 31 -0.78 2.03 -9.26
N ASN A 32 -1.26 3.27 -9.12
CA ASN A 32 -2.38 3.59 -8.24
C ASN A 32 -3.70 2.97 -8.74
N ALA A 33 -3.94 2.98 -10.05
CA ALA A 33 -5.10 2.33 -10.63
C ALA A 33 -5.09 0.80 -10.40
N ALA A 34 -3.93 0.16 -10.63
CA ALA A 34 -3.75 -1.26 -10.34
C ALA A 34 -3.99 -1.57 -8.86
N ASN A 35 -3.43 -0.76 -7.95
CA ASN A 35 -3.66 -0.89 -6.52
C ASN A 35 -5.15 -0.76 -6.16
N ALA A 36 -5.85 0.23 -6.71
CA ALA A 36 -7.27 0.43 -6.46
C ALA A 36 -8.13 -0.75 -6.93
N ILE A 37 -7.87 -1.29 -8.11
CA ILE A 37 -8.56 -2.48 -8.63
C ILE A 37 -8.31 -3.67 -7.70
N MET A 38 -7.05 -3.87 -7.28
CA MET A 38 -6.70 -5.00 -6.43
C MET A 38 -7.31 -4.88 -5.03
N SER A 39 -7.38 -3.68 -4.46
CA SER A 39 -8.10 -3.42 -3.21
C SER A 39 -9.60 -3.68 -3.34
N LEU A 40 -10.21 -3.28 -4.45
CA LEU A 40 -11.64 -3.52 -4.70
C LEU A 40 -11.96 -5.01 -4.77
N ILE A 41 -11.15 -5.77 -5.52
CA ILE A 41 -11.35 -7.21 -5.66
C ILE A 41 -11.02 -7.92 -4.34
N GLY A 42 -9.85 -7.63 -3.75
CA GLY A 42 -9.39 -8.25 -2.51
C GLY A 42 -10.32 -7.98 -1.34
N LEU A 43 -10.51 -6.72 -0.96
CA LEU A 43 -11.32 -6.38 0.22
C LEU A 43 -12.82 -6.46 -0.05
N GLY A 44 -13.26 -6.25 -1.29
CA GLY A 44 -14.67 -6.20 -1.64
C GLY A 44 -15.31 -7.54 -2.00
N THR A 45 -14.54 -8.55 -2.42
CA THR A 45 -15.12 -9.81 -2.95
C THR A 45 -14.62 -11.08 -2.26
N ILE A 46 -13.55 -11.02 -1.47
CA ILE A 46 -12.95 -12.23 -0.90
C ILE A 46 -13.87 -12.95 0.09
N ASP A 47 -14.59 -12.21 0.93
CA ASP A 47 -15.53 -12.79 1.89
C ASP A 47 -16.66 -13.54 1.17
N VAL A 48 -17.19 -12.95 0.10
CA VAL A 48 -18.23 -13.57 -0.72
C VAL A 48 -17.68 -14.83 -1.39
N PHE A 49 -16.46 -14.81 -1.91
CA PHE A 49 -15.82 -15.96 -2.52
C PHE A 49 -15.69 -17.12 -1.51
N TYR A 50 -15.12 -16.88 -0.33
CA TYR A 50 -14.92 -17.94 0.66
C TYR A 50 -16.25 -18.45 1.25
N ILE A 51 -17.23 -17.58 1.49
CA ILE A 51 -18.54 -18.01 2.04
C ILE A 51 -19.38 -18.72 0.98
N LYS A 52 -19.51 -18.14 -0.22
CA LYS A 52 -20.47 -18.64 -1.24
C LYS A 52 -19.90 -19.74 -2.12
N VAL A 53 -18.60 -19.74 -2.40
CA VAL A 53 -17.98 -20.76 -3.27
C VAL A 53 -17.43 -21.92 -2.44
N TYR A 54 -16.75 -21.63 -1.32
CA TYR A 54 -16.12 -22.66 -0.47
C TYR A 54 -16.95 -23.06 0.75
N GLY A 55 -18.05 -22.36 1.03
CA GLY A 55 -18.87 -22.65 2.21
C GLY A 55 -18.14 -22.39 3.53
N ALA A 56 -17.13 -21.50 3.55
CA ALA A 56 -16.38 -21.18 4.74
C ALA A 56 -17.30 -20.59 5.83
N ASN A 57 -17.04 -20.96 7.08
CA ASN A 57 -17.80 -20.44 8.21
C ASN A 57 -17.56 -18.93 8.37
N PRO A 58 -18.60 -18.07 8.36
CA PRO A 58 -18.46 -16.63 8.52
C PRO A 58 -17.72 -16.21 9.80
N SER A 59 -17.83 -16.98 10.89
CA SER A 59 -17.13 -16.71 12.14
C SER A 59 -15.61 -16.82 12.00
N LEU A 60 -15.11 -17.76 11.18
CA LEU A 60 -13.68 -17.89 10.93
C LEU A 60 -13.14 -16.69 10.15
N LEU A 61 -13.89 -16.20 9.16
CA LEU A 61 -13.52 -14.99 8.41
C LEU A 61 -13.50 -13.76 9.31
N ALA A 62 -14.45 -13.62 10.24
CA ALA A 62 -14.43 -12.53 11.22
C ALA A 62 -13.15 -12.54 12.07
N TRP A 63 -12.72 -13.73 12.53
CA TRP A 63 -11.44 -13.86 13.22
C TRP A 63 -10.26 -13.50 12.32
N SER A 64 -10.25 -13.94 11.05
CA SER A 64 -9.21 -13.57 10.08
C SER A 64 -9.08 -12.05 9.91
N TRP A 65 -10.21 -11.33 9.86
CA TRP A 65 -10.22 -9.86 9.80
C TRP A 65 -9.64 -9.21 11.06
N ILE A 66 -9.94 -9.74 12.25
CA ILE A 66 -9.35 -9.25 13.50
C ILE A 66 -7.82 -9.41 13.46
N PHE A 67 -7.34 -10.59 13.04
CA PHE A 67 -5.90 -10.83 12.88
C PHE A 67 -5.28 -9.90 11.83
N PHE A 68 -5.97 -9.69 10.70
CA PHE A 68 -5.53 -8.78 9.66
C PHE A 68 -5.37 -7.34 10.20
N ILE A 69 -6.36 -6.82 10.91
CA ILE A 69 -6.30 -5.46 11.46
C ILE A 69 -5.19 -5.35 12.52
N ALA A 70 -5.09 -6.32 13.43
CA ALA A 70 -4.04 -6.35 14.45
C ALA A 70 -2.64 -6.38 13.82
N TRP A 71 -2.46 -7.14 12.73
CA TRP A 71 -1.22 -7.21 11.98
C TRP A 71 -0.88 -5.87 11.30
N ASN A 72 -1.85 -5.22 10.64
CA ASN A 72 -1.63 -3.90 10.02
C ASN A 72 -1.27 -2.82 11.04
N MET A 73 -1.94 -2.81 12.20
CA MET A 73 -1.65 -1.88 13.29
C MET A 73 -0.17 -1.89 13.70
N ILE A 74 0.49 -3.04 13.60
CA ILE A 74 1.92 -3.20 13.92
C ILE A 74 2.79 -2.88 12.71
N ASN A 75 2.43 -3.37 11.52
CA ASN A 75 3.26 -3.22 10.33
C ASN A 75 3.29 -1.81 9.78
N ASP A 76 2.18 -1.08 9.83
CA ASP A 76 2.11 0.26 9.23
C ASP A 76 3.13 1.21 9.88
N PRO A 77 3.24 1.31 11.23
CA PRO A 77 4.31 2.07 11.87
C PRO A 77 5.70 1.51 11.58
N LEU A 78 5.86 0.19 11.57
CA LEU A 78 7.16 -0.46 11.36
C LEU A 78 7.72 -0.13 9.98
N ILE A 79 6.92 -0.30 8.94
CA ILE A 79 7.29 0.02 7.56
C ILE A 79 7.51 1.52 7.40
N GLY A 80 6.70 2.37 8.05
CA GLY A 80 6.93 3.82 8.04
C GLY A 80 8.34 4.20 8.54
N ILE A 81 8.74 3.68 9.70
CA ILE A 81 10.07 3.94 10.28
C ILE A 81 11.19 3.39 9.39
N ILE A 82 11.02 2.18 8.87
CA ILE A 82 11.99 1.53 7.99
C ILE A 82 12.16 2.36 6.71
N GLN A 83 11.07 2.76 6.08
CA GLN A 83 11.10 3.60 4.87
C GLN A 83 11.78 4.93 5.13
N ASP A 84 11.47 5.60 6.24
CA ASP A 84 12.07 6.90 6.56
C ASP A 84 13.57 6.82 6.82
N ARG A 85 14.05 5.70 7.38
CA ARG A 85 15.49 5.46 7.62
C ARG A 85 16.23 4.95 6.38
N THR A 86 15.53 4.63 5.29
CA THR A 86 16.14 4.03 4.10
C THR A 86 16.86 5.05 3.24
N LYS A 87 18.19 4.94 3.19
CA LYS A 87 19.04 5.73 2.29
C LYS A 87 19.52 4.83 1.15
N THR A 88 18.88 4.91 0.00
CA THR A 88 19.33 4.17 -1.21
C THR A 88 19.55 5.12 -2.37
N ARG A 89 20.42 4.71 -3.30
CA ARG A 89 20.71 5.44 -4.55
C ARG A 89 19.50 5.65 -5.46
N TRP A 90 18.41 4.92 -5.24
CA TRP A 90 17.17 5.01 -6.03
C TRP A 90 16.10 5.86 -5.34
N GLY A 91 16.40 6.45 -4.18
CA GLY A 91 15.47 7.21 -3.37
C GLY A 91 14.79 6.38 -2.28
N ARG A 92 13.98 7.05 -1.46
CA ARG A 92 13.46 6.49 -0.20
C ARG A 92 12.40 5.40 -0.39
N ARG A 93 11.51 5.56 -1.39
CA ARG A 93 10.31 4.70 -1.58
C ARG A 93 10.42 3.70 -2.73
N ILE A 94 11.29 3.95 -3.72
CA ILE A 94 11.41 3.14 -4.94
C ILE A 94 11.82 1.67 -4.67
N PRO A 95 12.74 1.36 -3.74
CA PRO A 95 13.08 -0.03 -3.43
C PRO A 95 11.87 -0.83 -2.95
N TYR A 96 11.08 -0.27 -2.04
CA TYR A 96 9.89 -0.92 -1.49
C TYR A 96 8.81 -1.15 -2.54
N LEU A 97 8.61 -0.20 -3.44
CA LEU A 97 7.65 -0.38 -4.55
C LEU A 97 8.09 -1.47 -5.51
N ARG A 98 9.38 -1.53 -5.87
CA ARG A 98 9.88 -2.54 -6.82
C ARG A 98 9.91 -3.95 -6.23
N PHE A 99 10.48 -4.10 -5.04
CA PHE A 99 10.65 -5.41 -4.41
C PHE A 99 9.40 -5.85 -3.67
N GLY A 100 8.56 -4.94 -3.20
CA GLY A 100 7.29 -5.25 -2.56
C GLY A 100 6.19 -5.62 -3.54
N ALA A 101 6.21 -5.11 -4.78
CA ALA A 101 5.21 -5.46 -5.80
C ALA A 101 5.21 -6.96 -6.12
N LEU A 102 6.38 -7.59 -6.25
CA LEU A 102 6.48 -9.03 -6.57
C LEU A 102 5.81 -9.95 -5.53
N PRO A 103 6.20 -9.93 -4.24
CA PRO A 103 5.56 -10.76 -3.22
C PRO A 103 4.10 -10.38 -3.04
N TYR A 104 3.74 -9.09 -3.16
CA TYR A 104 2.35 -8.65 -3.05
C TYR A 104 1.47 -9.24 -4.16
N THR A 105 1.89 -9.16 -5.41
CA THR A 105 1.18 -9.76 -6.55
C THR A 105 1.13 -11.28 -6.43
N LEU A 106 2.23 -11.92 -6.02
CA LEU A 106 2.26 -13.37 -5.86
C LEU A 106 1.27 -13.81 -4.77
N SER A 107 1.31 -13.22 -3.59
CA SER A 107 0.37 -13.51 -2.50
C SER A 107 -1.09 -13.27 -2.92
N PHE A 108 -1.36 -12.21 -3.68
CA PHE A 108 -2.70 -11.98 -4.22
C PHE A 108 -3.12 -13.10 -5.15
N ILE A 109 -2.28 -13.57 -6.07
CA ILE A 109 -2.61 -14.73 -6.92
C ILE A 109 -2.90 -15.95 -6.04
N LEU A 110 -2.02 -16.26 -5.09
CA LEU A 110 -2.13 -17.45 -4.25
C LEU A 110 -3.45 -17.52 -3.47
N ILE A 111 -4.08 -16.40 -3.11
CA ILE A 111 -5.34 -16.41 -2.34
C ILE A 111 -6.53 -16.90 -3.18
N TRP A 112 -6.47 -16.73 -4.51
CA TRP A 112 -7.52 -17.16 -5.43
C TRP A 112 -7.31 -18.59 -5.95
N PHE A 113 -6.10 -19.14 -5.78
CA PHE A 113 -5.76 -20.50 -6.20
C PHE A 113 -5.75 -21.44 -4.99
N PRO A 114 -6.73 -22.35 -4.88
CA PRO A 114 -6.77 -23.28 -3.76
C PRO A 114 -5.73 -24.40 -3.94
N PHE A 115 -4.51 -24.22 -3.43
CA PHE A 115 -3.49 -25.28 -3.41
C PHE A 115 -3.92 -26.52 -2.60
N MET A 116 -4.90 -26.37 -1.70
CA MET A 116 -5.29 -27.38 -0.72
C MET A 116 -6.50 -28.24 -1.14
N GLN A 117 -7.25 -27.87 -2.20
CA GLN A 117 -8.48 -28.59 -2.56
C GLN A 117 -8.24 -29.82 -3.44
N SER A 118 -7.07 -29.95 -4.07
CA SER A 118 -6.74 -31.09 -4.93
C SER A 118 -6.35 -32.37 -4.18
N ALA A 119 -6.39 -32.38 -2.83
CA ALA A 119 -6.00 -33.51 -2.01
C ALA A 119 -7.17 -34.32 -1.40
N LEU A 120 -8.42 -33.88 -1.60
CA LEU A 120 -9.62 -34.53 -1.03
C LEU A 120 -10.81 -34.54 -2.00
N ILE A 121 -10.57 -34.97 -3.23
CA ILE A 121 -11.58 -35.56 -4.12
C ILE A 121 -11.02 -36.89 -4.62
#